data_AF-A0A135VGM9-F1
#
_entry.id   AF-A0A135VGM9-F1
#
_cell.length_a   1.000
_cell.length_b   1.000
_cell.length_c   1.000
_cell.angle_alpha   90.00
_cell.angle_beta   90.00
_cell.angle_gamma   90.00
#
_symmetry.space_group_name_H-M   'P 1'
#
loop_
_entity.id
_entity.type
_entity.pdbx_description
1 polymer ?
#
loop_
_entity_poly.entity_id
_entity_poly.type
_entity_poly.pdbx_seq_one_letter_code
_entity_poly.pdbx_strand_id
1 'polypeptide(L)'
;MSEMMTALFGTAIALFFIWRFARTHQLYRFSLRVIRGLEEPVIIKPAISREFANHALLGNRNIEPNSFFIRGVVYLAIALILLPFRDYIPVLYWLVVFLIALYVPWCLIHGVLLKQEITRR
;
A
#
# COMPACT_ATOMS: atom_id res chain seq x y z
N MET A 1 24.45 -1.34 -17.30
CA MET A 1 23.25 -0.48 -17.33
C MET A 1 23.71 0.96 -17.16
N SER A 2 23.27 1.92 -17.97
CA SER A 2 23.74 3.31 -17.82
C SER A 2 23.28 3.91 -16.49
N GLU A 3 24.05 4.84 -15.93
CA GLU A 3 23.71 5.55 -14.68
C GLU A 3 22.33 6.22 -14.76
N MET A 4 21.99 6.77 -15.92
CA MET A 4 20.69 7.35 -16.22
C MET A 4 19.53 6.34 -16.05
N MET A 5 19.68 5.10 -16.55
CA MET A 5 18.65 4.08 -16.41
C MET A 5 18.46 3.67 -14.94
N THR A 6 19.56 3.54 -14.20
CA THR A 6 19.56 3.26 -12.76
C THR A 6 18.79 4.34 -11.99
N ALA A 7 19.04 5.62 -12.29
CA ALA A 7 18.35 6.75 -11.69
C ALA A 7 16.85 6.80 -12.05
N LEU A 8 16.50 6.54 -13.31
CA LEU A 8 15.11 6.47 -13.77
C LEU A 8 14.33 5.38 -13.03
N PHE A 9 14.89 4.16 -12.95
CA PHE A 9 14.27 3.07 -12.22
C PHE A 9 14.15 3.37 -10.72
N GLY A 10 15.21 3.91 -10.09
CA GLY A 10 15.16 4.33 -8.69
C GLY A 10 14.07 5.36 -8.42
N THR A 11 13.92 6.35 -9.31
CA THR A 11 12.86 7.37 -9.21
C THR A 11 11.47 6.76 -9.38
N ALA A 12 11.27 5.89 -10.36
CA ALA A 12 10.00 5.20 -10.57
C ALA A 12 9.60 4.33 -9.37
N ILE A 13 10.56 3.62 -8.77
CA ILE A 13 10.36 2.83 -7.54
C ILE A 13 9.95 3.76 -6.39
N ALA A 14 10.68 4.85 -6.17
CA ALA A 14 10.37 5.80 -5.11
C ALA A 14 8.97 6.40 -5.27
N LEU A 15 8.61 6.86 -6.48
CA LEU A 15 7.28 7.40 -6.77
C LEU A 15 6.18 6.35 -6.57
N PHE A 16 6.42 5.11 -6.99
CA PHE A 16 5.49 4.01 -6.75
C PHE A 16 5.26 3.79 -5.26
N PHE A 17 6.31 3.75 -4.44
CA PHE A 17 6.15 3.59 -3.00
C PHE A 17 5.47 4.80 -2.36
N ILE A 18 5.82 6.04 -2.72
CA ILE A 18 5.13 7.26 -2.24
C ILE A 18 3.62 7.14 -2.52
N TRP A 19 3.25 6.77 -3.74
CA TRP A 19 1.86 6.51 -4.09
C TRP A 19 1.24 5.42 -3.22
N ARG A 20 1.95 4.29 -2.98
CA ARG A 20 1.47 3.21 -2.09
C ARG A 20 1.27 3.65 -0.64
N PHE A 21 2.14 4.48 -0.08
CA PHE A 21 1.98 5.04 1.27
C PHE A 21 0.74 5.91 1.36
N ALA A 22 0.60 6.87 0.43
CA ALA A 22 -0.56 7.75 0.33
C ALA A 22 -1.86 6.93 0.15
N ARG A 23 -1.81 5.91 -0.68
CA ARG A 23 -2.91 4.97 -0.94
C ARG A 23 -3.37 4.26 0.33
N THR A 24 -2.45 3.69 1.10
CA THR A 24 -2.76 3.00 2.36
C THR A 24 -3.42 3.96 3.35
N HIS A 25 -2.91 5.19 3.44
CA HIS A 25 -3.47 6.21 4.30
C HIS A 25 -4.89 6.63 3.87
N GLN A 26 -5.12 6.84 2.57
CA GLN A 26 -6.46 7.15 2.02
C GLN A 26 -7.46 6.05 2.35
N LEU A 27 -7.09 4.78 2.11
CA LEU A 27 -7.93 3.63 2.42
C LEU A 27 -8.29 3.55 3.91
N TYR A 28 -7.32 3.79 4.79
CA TYR A 28 -7.57 3.84 6.22
C TYR A 28 -8.54 4.97 6.59
N ARG A 29 -8.29 6.19 6.10
CA ARG A 29 -9.14 7.37 6.39
C ARG A 29 -10.57 7.17 5.89
N PHE A 30 -10.74 6.57 4.72
CA PHE A 30 -12.07 6.24 4.19
C PHE A 30 -12.76 5.18 5.05
N SER A 31 -12.07 4.08 5.34
CA SER A 31 -12.61 3.00 6.18
C SER A 31 -13.03 3.50 7.56
N LEU A 32 -12.22 4.37 8.16
CA LEU A 32 -12.52 5.01 9.44
C LEU A 32 -13.78 5.90 9.36
N ARG A 33 -13.96 6.66 8.27
CA ARG A 33 -15.17 7.47 8.05
C ARG A 33 -16.42 6.60 7.91
N VAL A 34 -16.33 5.49 7.19
CA VAL A 34 -17.42 4.51 7.06
C VAL A 34 -17.75 3.88 8.42
N ILE A 35 -16.75 3.41 9.16
CA ILE A 35 -16.95 2.85 10.51
C ILE A 35 -17.58 3.90 11.44
N ARG A 36 -17.23 5.17 11.28
CA ARG A 36 -17.81 6.27 12.07
C ARG A 36 -19.25 6.64 11.69
N GLY A 37 -19.78 6.08 10.61
CA GLY A 37 -21.11 6.42 10.07
C GLY A 37 -21.12 7.77 9.33
N LEU A 38 -19.96 8.28 8.92
CA LEU A 38 -19.83 9.55 8.20
C LEU A 38 -19.93 9.37 6.66
N GLU A 39 -19.73 8.16 6.16
CA GLU A 39 -19.81 7.80 4.74
C GLU A 39 -20.46 6.43 4.58
N GLU A 40 -21.17 6.21 3.48
CA GLU A 40 -21.72 4.90 3.15
C GLU A 40 -20.63 3.97 2.58
N PRO A 41 -20.69 2.65 2.89
CA PRO A 41 -19.76 1.68 2.33
C PRO A 41 -19.95 1.59 0.81
N VAL A 42 -18.90 1.89 0.06
CA VAL A 42 -18.90 1.73 -1.39
C VAL A 42 -18.81 0.25 -1.76
N ILE A 43 -19.85 -0.28 -2.40
CA ILE A 43 -19.86 -1.61 -3.01
C ILE A 43 -19.33 -1.48 -4.44
N ILE A 44 -18.16 -2.08 -4.71
CA ILE A 44 -17.56 -2.03 -6.06
C ILE A 44 -18.40 -2.90 -7.00
N LYS A 45 -19.10 -2.27 -7.94
CA LYS A 45 -19.74 -2.97 -9.06
C LYS A 45 -18.75 -3.01 -10.24
N PRO A 46 -18.25 -4.19 -10.64
CA PRO A 46 -17.24 -4.30 -11.71
C PRO A 46 -17.76 -3.89 -13.10
N ALA A 47 -19.06 -3.66 -13.25
CA ALA A 47 -19.71 -3.32 -14.52
C ALA A 47 -19.41 -1.89 -15.03
N ILE A 48 -18.94 -0.96 -14.17
CA ILE A 48 -18.70 0.44 -14.56
C ILE A 48 -17.20 0.75 -14.45
N SER A 49 -16.50 0.74 -15.58
CA SER A 49 -15.03 0.91 -15.67
C SER A 49 -14.52 2.20 -15.02
N ARG A 50 -15.30 3.28 -15.08
CA ARG A 50 -14.95 4.59 -14.50
C ARG A 50 -15.04 4.60 -12.97
N GLU A 51 -16.06 3.94 -12.42
CA GLU A 51 -16.18 3.74 -10.97
C GLU A 51 -15.09 2.79 -10.47
N PHE A 52 -14.85 1.70 -11.20
CA PHE A 52 -13.75 0.78 -10.88
C PHE A 52 -12.40 1.50 -10.84
N ALA A 53 -12.09 2.34 -11.84
CA ALA A 53 -10.85 3.13 -11.84
C ALA A 53 -10.76 4.07 -10.63
N ASN A 54 -11.83 4.80 -10.32
CA ASN A 54 -11.85 5.70 -9.14
C ASN A 54 -11.71 4.92 -7.82
N HIS A 55 -12.38 3.79 -7.65
CA HIS A 55 -12.31 3.02 -6.40
C HIS A 55 -11.03 2.20 -6.28
N ALA A 56 -10.53 1.62 -7.37
CA ALA A 56 -9.30 0.83 -7.38
C ALA A 56 -8.03 1.71 -7.33
N LEU A 57 -8.02 2.84 -8.04
CA LEU A 57 -6.87 3.75 -8.10
C LEU A 57 -6.89 4.85 -7.02
N LEU A 58 -8.06 5.41 -6.66
CA LEU A 58 -8.20 6.50 -5.68
C LEU A 58 -8.68 6.05 -4.30
N GLY A 59 -9.33 4.88 -4.18
CA GLY A 59 -9.52 4.14 -2.89
C GLY A 59 -10.38 4.81 -1.90
N ASN A 60 -11.39 5.43 -2.48
CA ASN A 60 -12.64 5.71 -1.84
C ASN A 60 -13.38 4.36 -1.68
N ARG A 61 -12.83 3.45 -0.88
CA ARG A 61 -13.46 2.17 -0.56
C ARG A 61 -13.16 1.78 0.88
N ASN A 62 -14.14 1.16 1.52
CA ASN A 62 -13.95 0.55 2.82
C ASN A 62 -13.09 -0.71 2.67
N ILE A 63 -12.23 -0.95 3.65
CA ILE A 63 -11.35 -2.11 3.70
C ILE A 63 -11.29 -2.61 5.14
N GLU A 64 -11.38 -3.92 5.30
CA GLU A 64 -11.21 -4.57 6.59
C GLU A 64 -9.77 -4.43 7.12
N PRO A 65 -9.58 -4.38 8.45
CA PRO A 65 -8.25 -4.37 9.05
C PRO A 65 -7.32 -5.47 8.52
N ASN A 66 -7.85 -6.69 8.32
CA ASN A 66 -7.13 -7.86 7.82
C ASN A 66 -6.41 -7.60 6.48
N SER A 67 -7.00 -6.80 5.60
CA SER A 67 -6.41 -6.46 4.32
C SER A 67 -5.16 -5.58 4.45
N PHE A 68 -5.01 -4.79 5.53
CA PHE A 68 -3.77 -4.05 5.79
C PHE A 68 -2.65 -5.00 6.21
N PHE A 69 -2.95 -6.00 7.05
CA PHE A 69 -1.99 -7.03 7.45
C PHE A 69 -1.53 -7.87 6.25
N ILE A 70 -2.47 -8.31 5.39
CA ILE A 70 -2.15 -9.06 4.16
C ILE A 70 -1.21 -8.26 3.27
N ARG A 71 -1.44 -6.94 3.09
CA ARG A 71 -0.55 -6.08 2.32
C ARG A 71 0.87 -6.04 2.90
N GLY A 72 1.01 -5.92 4.23
CA GLY A 72 2.31 -5.98 4.88
C GLY A 72 3.03 -7.30 4.62
N VAL A 73 2.33 -8.43 4.79
CA VAL A 73 2.89 -9.77 4.57
C VAL A 73 3.33 -9.98 3.11
N VAL A 74 2.51 -9.56 2.14
CA VAL A 74 2.84 -9.68 0.71
C VAL A 74 4.12 -8.89 0.38
N TYR A 75 4.26 -7.67 0.89
CA TYR A 75 5.48 -6.88 0.63
C TYR A 75 6.70 -7.44 1.35
N LEU A 76 6.53 -8.00 2.55
CA LEU A 76 7.61 -8.71 3.23
C LEU A 76 8.06 -9.94 2.41
N ALA A 77 7.12 -10.73 1.88
CA ALA A 77 7.45 -11.86 1.01
C ALA A 77 8.19 -11.42 -0.26
N ILE A 78 7.78 -10.30 -0.87
CA ILE A 78 8.50 -9.72 -2.02
C ILE A 78 9.93 -9.33 -1.63
N ALA A 79 10.15 -8.69 -0.48
CA ALA A 79 11.51 -8.38 -0.01
C ALA A 79 12.36 -9.65 0.16
N LEU A 80 11.79 -10.74 0.69
CA LEU A 80 12.50 -12.00 0.85
C LEU A 80 12.84 -12.65 -0.50
N ILE A 81 11.91 -12.61 -1.48
CA ILE A 81 12.15 -13.12 -2.84
C ILE A 81 13.23 -12.31 -3.56
N LEU A 82 13.38 -11.02 -3.24
CA LEU A 82 14.39 -10.16 -3.84
C LEU A 82 15.80 -10.37 -3.27
N LEU A 83 15.95 -11.02 -2.10
CA LEU A 83 17.26 -11.27 -1.46
C LEU A 83 18.33 -11.85 -2.40
N PRO A 84 18.04 -12.86 -3.25
CA PRO A 84 19.03 -13.45 -4.15
C PRO A 84 19.48 -12.50 -5.26
N PHE A 85 18.75 -11.40 -5.50
CA PHE A 85 19.03 -10.44 -6.57
C PHE A 85 19.88 -9.26 -6.13
N ARG A 86 20.39 -9.28 -4.89
CA ARG A 86 21.23 -8.22 -4.29
C ARG A 86 22.42 -7.84 -5.17
N ASP A 87 23.05 -8.82 -5.81
CA ASP A 87 24.34 -8.64 -6.49
C ASP A 87 24.21 -8.04 -7.90
N TYR A 88 22.99 -7.99 -8.47
CA TYR A 88 22.77 -7.44 -9.81
C TYR A 88 22.77 -5.90 -9.82
N ILE A 89 22.05 -5.26 -8.89
CA ILE A 89 21.93 -3.80 -8.78
C ILE A 89 21.81 -3.39 -7.30
N PRO A 90 22.93 -3.28 -6.56
CA PRO A 90 22.93 -3.15 -5.10
C PRO A 90 22.16 -1.93 -4.60
N VAL A 91 22.29 -0.79 -5.28
CA VAL A 91 21.66 0.49 -4.88
C VAL A 91 20.14 0.41 -4.95
N LEU A 92 19.60 -0.10 -6.06
CA LEU A 92 18.14 -0.26 -6.22
C LEU A 92 17.60 -1.34 -5.28
N TYR A 93 18.35 -2.41 -5.08
CA TYR A 93 18.01 -3.45 -4.12
C TYR A 93 17.84 -2.87 -2.72
N TRP A 94 18.82 -2.12 -2.22
CA TRP A 94 18.73 -1.48 -0.90
C TRP A 94 17.60 -0.45 -0.82
N LEU A 95 17.36 0.31 -1.89
CA LEU A 95 16.22 1.24 -1.96
C LEU A 95 14.89 0.49 -1.79
N VAL A 96 14.67 -0.61 -2.51
CA VAL A 96 13.44 -1.40 -2.41
C VAL A 96 13.30 -2.01 -1.02
N VAL A 97 14.35 -2.62 -0.48
CA VAL A 97 14.34 -3.19 0.87
C VAL A 97 14.00 -2.13 1.92
N PHE A 98 14.62 -0.96 1.84
CA PHE A 98 14.34 0.15 2.76
C PHE A 98 12.88 0.62 2.66
N LEU A 99 12.37 0.82 1.44
CA LEU A 99 10.99 1.24 1.22
C LEU A 99 9.98 0.18 1.70
N ILE A 100 10.27 -1.11 1.53
CA ILE A 100 9.45 -2.20 2.07
C ILE A 100 9.50 -2.20 3.60
N ALA A 101 10.69 -2.06 4.19
CA ALA A 101 10.88 -2.02 5.64
C ALA A 101 10.13 -0.86 6.29
N LEU A 102 9.93 0.26 5.59
CA LEU A 102 9.06 1.36 6.04
C LEU A 102 7.57 1.05 5.79
N TYR A 103 7.24 0.43 4.66
CA TYR A 103 5.85 0.21 4.24
C TYR A 103 5.14 -0.88 5.06
N VAL A 104 5.87 -1.90 5.50
CA VAL A 104 5.30 -2.98 6.32
C VAL A 104 4.78 -2.45 7.67
N PRO A 105 5.59 -1.77 8.51
CA PRO A 105 5.11 -1.11 9.72
C PRO A 105 3.96 -0.14 9.46
N TRP A 106 4.02 0.64 8.38
CA TRP A 106 2.94 1.54 7.99
C TRP A 106 1.61 0.79 7.83
N CYS A 107 1.62 -0.34 7.12
CA CYS A 107 0.43 -1.18 6.95
C CYS A 107 -0.05 -1.76 8.29
N LEU A 108 0.86 -2.27 9.12
CA LEU A 108 0.52 -2.83 10.43
C LEU A 108 -0.13 -1.79 11.36
N ILE A 109 0.45 -0.59 11.45
CA ILE A 109 -0.06 0.51 12.28
C ILE A 109 -1.50 0.85 11.86
N HIS A 110 -1.75 1.05 10.56
CA HIS A 110 -3.09 1.39 10.06
C HIS A 110 -4.10 0.27 10.30
N GLY A 111 -3.69 -1.00 10.16
CA GLY A 111 -4.52 -2.16 10.47
C GLY A 111 -4.89 -2.24 11.96
N VAL A 112 -3.92 -2.04 12.86
CA VAL A 112 -4.15 -2.04 14.31
C VAL A 112 -5.07 -0.89 14.72
N LEU A 113 -4.80 0.33 14.25
CA LEU A 113 -5.62 1.50 14.56
C LEU A 113 -7.07 1.31 14.08
N LEU A 114 -7.27 0.75 12.89
CA LEU A 114 -8.61 0.49 12.37
C LEU A 114 -9.33 -0.59 13.19
N LYS A 115 -8.63 -1.66 13.60
CA LYS A 115 -9.18 -2.72 14.45
C LYS A 115 -9.58 -2.20 15.83
N GLN A 116 -8.76 -1.33 16.43
CA GLN A 116 -9.06 -0.69 17.71
C GLN A 116 -10.32 0.17 17.62
N GLU A 117 -10.48 0.94 16.54
CA GLU A 117 -11.67 1.76 16.33
C GLU A 117 -12.94 0.91 16.20
N ILE A 118 -12.88 -0.22 15.49
CA ILE A 118 -14.00 -1.17 15.38
C ILE A 118 -14.35 -1.76 16.75
N THR A 119 -13.35 -2.14 17.55
CA THR A 119 -13.56 -2.78 18.87
C THR A 119 -14.14 -1.82 19.92
N ARG A 120 -13.96 -0.50 19.74
CA ARG A 120 -14.50 0.52 20.66
C ARG A 120 -15.98 0.84 20.44
N ARG A 121 -16.57 0.40 19.32
CA ARG A 121 -18.00 0.51 19.03
C ARG A 121 -18.72 -0.76 19.46
#